data_AF-A0A7X6QM13-F1
#
_entry.id   AF-A0A7X6QM13-F1
#
_cell.length_a   1.000
_cell.length_b   1.000
_cell.length_c   1.000
_cell.angle_alpha   90.00
_cell.angle_beta   90.00
_cell.angle_gamma   90.00
#
_symmetry.space_group_name_H-M   'P 1'
#
loop_
_entity.id
_entity.type
_entity.pdbx_description
1 polymer ?
#
loop_
_entity_poly.entity_id
_entity_poly.type
_entity_poly.pdbx_seq_one_letter_code
_entity_poly.pdbx_strand_id
1 'polypeptide(L)'
;MITTAEKIQALNSLTEEINPTIIYNEGWMIRLLVIESMIEKLKIKDINFGLLASKKWSSEALIASPFIDTKENREGYTHADLIMGDFSVNYEARGEVILDENPEVLGIIEAKMGSNLSQGTSNAKDIYNQASRNVCCLSYVTKNNPICELFFVVSAPNATIKKHEIERQVKRENILEQIENRFKHSKETYKPEIKKQVEKCKLVIISYEEWIAELQNIEVQKMLGSFYNECLKYNKIKDY
;
A
#
# COMPACT_ATOMS: atom_id res chain seq x y z
N MET A 1 10.39 -1.53 24.19
CA MET A 1 9.90 -1.72 22.81
C MET A 1 11.13 -1.74 21.93
N ILE A 2 11.29 -2.74 21.05
CA ILE A 2 12.47 -2.86 20.18
C ILE A 2 12.48 -1.68 19.20
N THR A 3 13.59 -0.96 19.12
CA THR A 3 13.82 0.19 18.21
C THR A 3 13.84 -0.27 16.75
N THR A 4 13.75 0.65 15.79
CA THR A 4 13.89 0.29 14.37
C THR A 4 15.29 -0.19 14.04
N ALA A 5 16.33 0.43 14.64
CA ALA A 5 17.71 -0.01 14.51
C ALA A 5 17.91 -1.47 14.94
N GLU A 6 17.40 -1.86 16.11
CA GLU A 6 17.46 -3.25 16.60
C GLU A 6 16.70 -4.22 15.68
N LYS A 7 15.56 -3.82 15.10
CA LYS A 7 14.84 -4.65 14.11
C LYS A 7 15.68 -4.88 12.84
N ILE A 8 16.34 -3.84 12.33
CA ILE A 8 17.21 -3.94 11.15
C ILE A 8 18.39 -4.86 11.44
N GLN A 9 19.03 -4.72 12.61
CA GLN A 9 20.14 -5.60 13.02
C GLN A 9 19.70 -7.05 13.10
N ALA A 10 18.53 -7.32 13.71
CA ALA A 10 17.98 -8.66 13.78
C ALA A 10 17.74 -9.24 12.37
N LEU A 11 17.11 -8.49 11.46
CA LEU A 11 16.89 -8.91 10.08
C LEU A 11 18.20 -9.21 9.33
N ASN A 12 19.19 -8.33 9.44
CA ASN A 12 20.48 -8.50 8.80
C ASN A 12 21.20 -9.77 9.30
N SER A 13 21.10 -10.08 10.60
CA SER A 13 21.70 -11.29 11.17
C SER A 13 21.11 -12.59 10.62
N LEU A 14 19.86 -12.58 10.13
CA LEU A 14 19.21 -13.75 9.55
C LEU A 14 19.71 -14.10 8.14
N THR A 15 20.43 -13.20 7.48
CA THR A 15 20.84 -13.37 6.08
C THR A 15 21.94 -14.40 5.87
N GLU A 16 22.61 -14.84 6.94
CA GLU A 16 23.57 -15.94 6.91
C GLU A 16 22.87 -17.30 6.72
N GLU A 17 21.63 -17.43 7.19
CA GLU A 17 20.89 -18.70 7.24
C GLU A 17 19.70 -18.75 6.27
N ILE A 18 19.23 -17.59 5.80
CA ILE A 18 18.03 -17.46 4.97
C ILE A 18 18.38 -16.75 3.67
N ASN A 19 17.73 -17.14 2.56
CA ASN A 19 17.87 -16.46 1.28
C ASN A 19 17.68 -14.93 1.46
N PRO A 20 18.66 -14.10 1.08
CA PRO A 20 18.61 -12.66 1.30
C PRO A 20 17.36 -11.98 0.71
N THR A 21 16.76 -12.51 -0.36
CA THR A 21 15.52 -11.95 -0.95
C THR A 21 14.28 -12.07 -0.04
N ILE A 22 14.31 -12.96 0.96
CA ILE A 22 13.26 -13.06 1.99
C ILE A 22 13.37 -11.91 3.00
N ILE A 23 14.58 -11.38 3.19
CA ILE A 23 14.86 -10.28 4.12
C ILE A 23 14.82 -8.94 3.37
N TYR A 24 15.60 -8.81 2.31
CA TYR A 24 15.74 -7.60 1.52
C TYR A 24 14.68 -7.54 0.40
N ASN A 25 13.44 -7.21 0.78
CA ASN A 25 12.31 -7.03 -0.14
C ASN A 25 11.47 -5.79 0.20
N GLU A 26 10.54 -5.45 -0.69
CA GLU A 26 9.60 -4.33 -0.57
C GLU A 26 8.76 -4.38 0.70
N GLY A 27 8.39 -5.58 1.14
CA GLY A 27 7.56 -5.78 2.32
C GLY A 27 8.30 -5.37 3.60
N TRP A 28 9.54 -5.81 3.80
CA TRP A 28 10.33 -5.37 4.96
C TRP A 28 10.68 -3.89 4.88
N MET A 29 11.03 -3.40 3.68
CA MET A 29 11.35 -1.99 3.47
C MET A 29 10.20 -1.08 3.94
N ILE A 30 8.96 -1.37 3.50
CA ILE A 30 7.81 -0.51 3.84
C ILE A 30 7.42 -0.62 5.31
N ARG A 31 7.50 -1.82 5.91
CA ARG A 31 7.22 -2.02 7.34
C ARG A 31 8.17 -1.18 8.20
N LEU A 32 9.47 -1.21 7.90
CA LEU A 32 10.46 -0.45 8.66
C LEU A 32 10.29 1.06 8.49
N LEU A 33 10.05 1.55 7.26
CA LEU A 33 9.81 2.97 7.00
C LEU A 33 8.57 3.48 7.73
N VAL A 34 7.46 2.74 7.68
CA VAL A 34 6.22 3.10 8.37
C VAL A 34 6.40 3.14 9.87
N ILE A 35 7.08 2.12 10.45
CA ILE A 35 7.37 2.09 11.89
C ILE A 35 8.17 3.32 12.31
N GLU A 36 9.28 3.64 11.62
CA GLU A 36 10.09 4.80 11.99
C GLU A 36 9.32 6.11 11.77
N SER A 37 8.54 6.22 10.70
CA SER A 37 7.75 7.42 10.43
C SER A 37 6.69 7.68 11.52
N MET A 38 6.12 6.63 12.11
CA MET A 38 5.21 6.76 13.25
C MET A 38 5.94 7.19 14.53
N ILE A 39 7.15 6.67 14.77
CA ILE A 39 7.99 7.03 15.92
C ILE A 39 8.40 8.51 15.84
N GLU A 40 8.89 8.94 14.67
CA GLU A 40 9.33 10.31 14.41
C GLU A 40 8.18 11.27 14.10
N LYS A 41 6.95 10.76 13.98
CA LYS A 41 5.74 11.52 13.65
C LYS A 41 5.86 12.33 12.36
N LEU A 42 6.46 11.73 11.34
CA LEU A 42 6.73 12.39 10.06
C LEU A 42 5.45 12.81 9.34
N LYS A 43 5.58 13.87 8.55
CA LYS A 43 4.60 14.27 7.55
C LYS A 43 5.28 14.27 6.20
N ILE A 44 4.92 13.32 5.35
CA ILE A 44 5.52 13.15 4.03
C ILE A 44 4.40 13.34 3.02
N LYS A 45 4.53 14.38 2.20
CA LYS A 45 3.45 14.87 1.32
C LYS A 45 2.16 15.07 2.12
N ASP A 46 1.06 14.50 1.65
CA ASP A 46 -0.27 14.63 2.28
C ASP A 46 -0.55 13.57 3.37
N ILE A 47 0.46 12.77 3.75
CA ILE A 47 0.34 11.69 4.73
C ILE A 47 1.01 12.10 6.05
N ASN A 48 0.24 12.04 7.14
CA ASN A 48 0.70 12.39 8.48
C ASN A 48 0.84 11.12 9.34
N PHE A 49 2.03 10.53 9.34
CA PHE A 49 2.33 9.33 10.12
C PHE A 49 2.24 9.55 11.63
N GLY A 50 2.42 10.81 12.09
CA GLY A 50 2.21 11.16 13.50
C GLY A 50 0.76 10.98 13.97
N LEU A 51 -0.23 11.25 13.12
CA LEU A 51 -1.65 10.97 13.42
C LEU A 51 -1.98 9.48 13.28
N LEU A 52 -1.29 8.78 12.37
CA LEU A 52 -1.46 7.34 12.16
C LEU A 52 -0.79 6.50 13.25
N ALA A 53 0.14 7.06 14.04
CA ALA A 53 0.86 6.35 15.09
C ALA A 53 -0.05 5.79 16.21
N SER A 54 -1.22 6.38 16.42
CA SER A 54 -2.24 5.87 17.34
C SER A 54 -3.27 4.95 16.68
N LYS A 55 -3.17 4.73 15.37
CA LYS A 55 -4.07 3.89 14.58
C LYS A 55 -3.50 2.48 14.45
N LYS A 56 -4.33 1.54 14.01
CA LYS A 56 -3.87 0.18 13.76
C LYS A 56 -3.20 0.11 12.39
N TRP A 57 -2.25 -0.79 12.25
CA TRP A 57 -1.69 -1.13 10.96
C TRP A 57 -1.48 -2.64 10.86
N SER A 58 -1.49 -3.14 9.64
CA SER A 58 -1.40 -4.57 9.36
C SER A 58 -0.78 -4.77 7.99
N SER A 59 0.05 -5.79 7.83
CA SER A 59 0.56 -6.20 6.51
C SER A 59 -0.15 -7.44 6.01
N GLU A 60 -0.29 -7.59 4.70
CA GLU A 60 -0.95 -8.73 4.04
C GLU A 60 -2.45 -8.88 4.34
N ALA A 61 -3.08 -7.86 4.91
CA ALA A 61 -4.50 -7.90 5.24
C ALA A 61 -5.37 -7.92 3.97
N LEU A 62 -6.51 -8.59 4.05
CA LEU A 62 -7.46 -8.74 2.95
C LEU A 62 -8.52 -7.64 2.99
N ILE A 63 -8.66 -6.89 1.90
CA ILE A 63 -9.74 -5.92 1.71
C ILE A 63 -10.77 -6.46 0.73
N ALA A 64 -12.06 -6.39 1.08
CA ALA A 64 -13.14 -6.92 0.27
C ALA A 64 -13.31 -6.11 -1.03
N SER A 65 -13.41 -6.81 -2.16
CA SER A 65 -13.78 -6.20 -3.44
C SER A 65 -15.31 -6.01 -3.53
N PRO A 66 -15.80 -4.97 -4.24
CA PRO A 66 -17.23 -4.88 -4.57
C PRO A 66 -17.73 -6.07 -5.41
N PHE A 67 -16.83 -6.85 -6.02
CA PHE A 67 -17.17 -7.96 -6.91
C PHE A 67 -17.08 -9.34 -6.21
N ILE A 68 -17.11 -9.39 -4.87
CA ILE A 68 -16.90 -10.65 -4.14
C ILE A 68 -18.06 -11.65 -4.31
N ASP A 69 -19.29 -11.15 -4.42
CA ASP A 69 -20.51 -11.97 -4.51
C ASP A 69 -21.04 -12.09 -5.94
N THR A 70 -20.34 -11.49 -6.91
CA THR A 70 -20.76 -11.55 -8.31
C THR A 70 -20.52 -12.95 -8.90
N LYS A 71 -21.46 -13.42 -9.72
CA LYS A 71 -21.39 -14.76 -10.35
C LYS A 71 -20.44 -14.81 -11.55
N GLU A 72 -20.32 -13.71 -12.28
CA GLU A 72 -19.52 -13.58 -13.51
C GLU A 72 -18.43 -12.55 -13.28
N ASN A 73 -17.21 -12.81 -13.75
CA ASN A 73 -16.06 -11.92 -13.56
C ASN A 73 -15.81 -11.60 -12.07
N ARG A 74 -15.94 -12.61 -11.21
CA ARG A 74 -15.75 -12.50 -9.75
C ARG A 74 -14.34 -12.03 -9.40
N GLU A 75 -14.25 -11.15 -8.42
CA GLU A 75 -12.98 -10.76 -7.82
C GLU A 75 -13.16 -10.80 -6.31
N GLY A 76 -12.33 -11.61 -5.63
CA GLY A 76 -12.49 -11.87 -4.20
C GLY A 76 -11.94 -10.73 -3.35
N TYR A 77 -10.83 -11.00 -2.66
CA TYR A 77 -10.15 -10.04 -1.82
C TYR A 77 -8.91 -9.49 -2.51
N THR A 78 -8.51 -8.29 -2.12
CA THR A 78 -7.20 -7.73 -2.45
C THR A 78 -6.30 -7.77 -1.24
N HIS A 79 -5.06 -8.20 -1.43
CA HIS A 79 -4.01 -8.10 -0.42
C HIS A 79 -3.44 -6.69 -0.42
N ALA A 80 -3.39 -6.08 0.76
CA ALA A 80 -2.65 -4.84 0.98
C ALA A 80 -1.28 -5.20 1.56
N ASP A 81 -0.19 -4.72 0.93
CA ASP A 81 1.17 -4.88 1.49
C ASP A 81 1.22 -4.27 2.90
N LEU A 82 0.58 -3.11 3.06
CA LEU A 82 0.32 -2.49 4.35
C LEU A 82 -1.01 -1.71 4.33
N ILE A 83 -1.82 -1.90 5.35
CA ILE A 83 -3.04 -1.12 5.61
C ILE A 83 -2.92 -0.42 6.96
N MET A 84 -3.43 0.81 7.07
CA MET A 84 -3.45 1.59 8.31
C MET A 84 -4.80 2.26 8.51
N GLY A 85 -5.22 2.42 9.76
CA GLY A 85 -6.42 3.16 10.12
C GLY A 85 -7.26 2.54 11.24
N ASP A 86 -8.55 2.83 11.19
CA ASP A 86 -9.55 2.42 12.18
C ASP A 86 -10.27 1.14 11.72
N PHE A 87 -9.62 0.00 11.92
CA PHE A 87 -10.14 -1.31 11.51
C PHE A 87 -9.74 -2.42 12.48
N SER A 88 -10.25 -3.63 12.35
CA SER A 88 -9.72 -4.83 12.98
C SER A 88 -9.43 -5.90 11.92
N VAL A 89 -8.50 -6.80 12.20
CA VAL A 89 -8.19 -7.94 11.34
C VAL A 89 -8.21 -9.21 12.18
N ASN A 90 -8.95 -10.22 11.73
CA ASN A 90 -8.94 -11.54 12.34
C ASN A 90 -8.18 -12.54 11.44
N TYR A 91 -6.94 -12.81 11.81
CA TYR A 91 -6.07 -13.78 11.13
C TYR A 91 -6.43 -15.24 11.37
N GLU A 92 -7.16 -15.57 12.44
CA GLU A 92 -7.66 -16.94 12.67
C GLU A 92 -8.75 -17.32 11.64
N ALA A 93 -9.46 -16.33 11.11
CA ALA A 93 -10.43 -16.53 10.05
C ALA A 93 -9.77 -16.47 8.66
N ARG A 94 -9.59 -15.27 8.11
CA ARG A 94 -8.99 -15.08 6.77
C ARG A 94 -8.07 -13.87 6.67
N GLY A 95 -7.94 -13.08 7.73
CA GLY A 95 -7.21 -11.81 7.69
C GLY A 95 -7.99 -10.68 7.02
N GLU A 96 -9.33 -10.74 7.00
CA GLU A 96 -10.17 -9.68 6.43
C GLU A 96 -10.20 -8.44 7.33
N VAL A 97 -10.11 -7.28 6.68
CA VAL A 97 -10.25 -5.96 7.29
C VAL A 97 -11.72 -5.70 7.60
N ILE A 98 -12.04 -5.58 8.89
CA ILE A 98 -13.36 -5.20 9.39
C ILE A 98 -13.24 -3.76 9.90
N LEU A 99 -13.94 -2.85 9.23
CA LEU A 99 -13.92 -1.43 9.58
C LEU A 99 -14.55 -1.21 10.98
N ASP A 100 -13.95 -0.32 11.78
CA ASP A 100 -14.54 0.08 13.06
C ASP A 100 -15.85 0.87 12.80
N GLU A 101 -16.73 1.01 13.81
CA GLU A 101 -18.09 1.57 13.62
C GLU A 101 -18.08 3.01 13.07
N ASN A 102 -17.13 3.83 13.52
CA ASN A 102 -16.97 5.24 13.12
C ASN A 102 -15.51 5.50 12.76
N PRO A 103 -15.05 5.06 11.57
CA PRO A 103 -13.65 5.14 11.18
C PRO A 103 -13.30 6.57 10.76
N GLU A 104 -12.20 7.10 11.31
CA GLU A 104 -11.71 8.44 10.94
C GLU A 104 -10.81 8.36 9.72
N VAL A 105 -10.01 7.29 9.61
CA VAL A 105 -9.06 7.11 8.51
C VAL A 105 -8.89 5.64 8.13
N LEU A 106 -8.71 5.38 6.84
CA LEU A 106 -8.29 4.10 6.31
C LEU A 106 -7.42 4.30 5.07
N GLY A 107 -6.28 3.64 4.98
CA GLY A 107 -5.46 3.72 3.79
C GLY A 107 -4.54 2.54 3.57
N ILE A 108 -4.15 2.35 2.31
CA ILE A 108 -3.25 1.29 1.86
C ILE A 108 -1.95 1.91 1.40
N ILE A 109 -0.85 1.25 1.71
CA ILE A 109 0.46 1.48 1.11
C ILE A 109 0.83 0.23 0.33
N GLU A 110 0.94 0.39 -0.98
CA GLU A 110 1.40 -0.62 -1.93
C GLU A 110 2.90 -0.41 -2.17
N ALA A 111 3.69 -1.45 -1.94
CA ALA A 111 5.14 -1.41 -2.05
C ALA A 111 5.58 -2.08 -3.36
N LYS A 112 6.54 -1.47 -4.06
CA LYS A 112 7.17 -2.05 -5.24
C LYS A 112 8.68 -1.93 -5.14
N MET A 113 9.38 -3.02 -5.43
CA MET A 113 10.83 -2.97 -5.59
C MET A 113 11.19 -2.81 -7.07
N GLY A 114 11.19 -3.90 -7.86
CA GLY A 114 11.57 -3.86 -9.29
C GLY A 114 10.42 -4.05 -10.28
N SER A 115 9.25 -4.46 -9.78
CA SER A 115 8.08 -4.80 -10.59
C SER A 115 7.20 -3.57 -10.85
N ASN A 116 6.40 -3.66 -11.92
CA ASN A 116 5.32 -2.72 -12.18
C ASN A 116 4.12 -3.01 -11.24
N LEU A 117 3.18 -2.08 -11.13
CA LEU A 117 1.82 -2.39 -10.68
C LEU A 117 1.22 -3.47 -11.57
N SER A 118 0.47 -4.42 -10.99
CA SER A 118 -0.25 -5.40 -11.81
C SER A 118 -1.21 -4.68 -12.75
N GLN A 119 -1.18 -5.01 -14.04
CA GLN A 119 -2.00 -4.35 -15.07
C GLN A 119 -3.48 -4.79 -15.05
N GLY A 120 -3.82 -5.80 -14.25
CA GLY A 120 -5.18 -6.30 -14.20
C GLY A 120 -5.36 -7.48 -13.26
N THR A 121 -6.61 -7.96 -13.20
CA THR A 121 -6.95 -9.28 -12.68
C THR A 121 -7.30 -10.21 -13.83
N SER A 122 -7.38 -11.52 -13.57
CA SER A 122 -7.72 -12.50 -14.61
C SER A 122 -9.02 -12.17 -15.37
N ASN A 123 -9.95 -11.48 -14.72
CA ASN A 123 -11.27 -11.11 -15.24
C ASN A 123 -11.38 -9.65 -15.73
N ALA A 124 -10.29 -8.89 -15.65
CA ALA A 124 -10.23 -7.48 -16.01
C ALA A 124 -8.80 -7.10 -16.40
N LYS A 125 -8.21 -7.88 -17.32
CA LYS A 125 -6.86 -7.61 -17.82
C LYS A 125 -6.85 -6.28 -18.56
N ASP A 126 -5.83 -5.47 -18.28
CA ASP A 126 -5.52 -4.20 -18.94
C ASP A 126 -6.56 -3.08 -18.77
N ILE A 127 -7.64 -3.31 -18.01
CA ILE A 127 -8.68 -2.30 -17.74
C ILE A 127 -8.79 -1.93 -16.26
N TYR A 128 -8.09 -2.65 -15.36
CA TYR A 128 -8.26 -2.52 -13.91
C TYR A 128 -6.99 -2.87 -13.15
N ASN A 129 -6.02 -1.96 -13.20
CA ASN A 129 -4.72 -2.15 -12.58
C ASN A 129 -4.80 -2.20 -11.04
N GLN A 130 -3.68 -2.56 -10.42
CA GLN A 130 -3.60 -2.75 -8.97
C GLN A 130 -3.95 -1.48 -8.16
N ALA A 131 -3.58 -0.30 -8.64
CA ALA A 131 -3.92 0.96 -7.99
C ALA A 131 -5.43 1.19 -8.00
N SER A 132 -6.05 1.07 -9.18
CA SER A 132 -7.51 1.16 -9.37
C SER A 132 -8.25 0.16 -8.48
N ARG A 133 -7.73 -1.07 -8.38
CA ARG A 133 -8.28 -2.11 -7.53
C ARG A 133 -8.22 -1.77 -6.05
N ASN A 134 -7.06 -1.38 -5.54
CA ASN A 134 -6.89 -1.00 -4.14
C ASN A 134 -7.80 0.17 -3.76
N VAL A 135 -7.85 1.21 -4.59
CA VAL A 135 -8.70 2.39 -4.35
C VAL A 135 -10.18 2.04 -4.39
N CYS A 136 -10.61 1.19 -5.33
CA CYS A 136 -12.00 0.73 -5.41
C CYS A 136 -12.40 -0.09 -4.17
N CYS A 137 -11.55 -1.01 -3.71
CA CYS A 137 -11.81 -1.80 -2.52
C CYS A 137 -11.89 -0.92 -1.27
N LEU A 138 -10.95 0.02 -1.08
CA LEU A 138 -11.01 1.03 -0.01
C LEU A 138 -12.33 1.80 -0.03
N SER A 139 -12.71 2.27 -1.21
CA SER A 139 -13.94 3.05 -1.42
C SER A 139 -15.19 2.21 -1.17
N TYR A 140 -15.16 0.94 -1.51
CA TYR A 140 -16.26 0.00 -1.29
C TYR A 140 -16.47 -0.29 0.20
N VAL A 141 -15.40 -0.57 0.96
CA VAL A 141 -15.54 -0.90 2.39
C VAL A 141 -15.93 0.34 3.21
N THR A 142 -15.56 1.54 2.77
CA THR A 142 -15.86 2.80 3.46
C THR A 142 -17.08 3.56 2.93
N LYS A 143 -17.82 3.01 1.95
CA LYS A 143 -18.96 3.69 1.28
C LYS A 143 -20.02 4.27 2.23
N ASN A 144 -20.24 3.65 3.39
CA ASN A 144 -21.22 4.11 4.39
C ASN A 144 -20.63 5.13 5.40
N ASN A 145 -19.34 5.44 5.30
CA ASN A 145 -18.60 6.34 6.19
C ASN A 145 -18.02 7.52 5.38
N PRO A 146 -18.86 8.49 4.99
CA PRO A 146 -18.45 9.59 4.09
C PRO A 146 -17.42 10.54 4.71
N ILE A 147 -17.29 10.56 6.03
CA ILE A 147 -16.29 11.39 6.75
C ILE A 147 -14.91 10.72 6.86
N CYS A 148 -14.82 9.40 6.66
CA CYS A 148 -13.57 8.65 6.78
C CYS A 148 -12.55 9.13 5.73
N GLU A 149 -11.39 9.60 6.15
CA GLU A 149 -10.31 9.99 5.24
C GLU A 149 -9.69 8.76 4.59
N LEU A 150 -9.50 8.82 3.27
CA LEU A 150 -8.91 7.72 2.50
C LEU A 150 -7.57 8.13 1.91
N PHE A 151 -6.61 7.21 1.95
CA PHE A 151 -5.38 7.36 1.19
C PHE A 151 -4.91 6.06 0.55
N PHE A 152 -4.27 6.19 -0.60
CA PHE A 152 -3.56 5.13 -1.28
C PHE A 152 -2.17 5.65 -1.64
N VAL A 153 -1.14 5.00 -1.10
CA VAL A 153 0.26 5.31 -1.37
C VAL A 153 0.88 4.21 -2.20
N VAL A 154 1.60 4.56 -3.25
CA VAL A 154 2.55 3.65 -3.90
C VAL A 154 3.96 4.06 -3.50
N SER A 155 4.72 3.12 -2.95
CA SER A 155 6.10 3.33 -2.52
C SER A 155 7.06 2.45 -3.30
N ALA A 156 8.06 3.05 -3.96
CA ALA A 156 8.96 2.36 -4.87
C ALA A 156 10.27 3.12 -5.11
N PRO A 157 11.34 2.49 -5.62
CA PRO A 157 12.52 3.20 -6.10
C PRO A 157 12.17 4.24 -7.18
N ASN A 158 12.85 5.37 -7.20
CA ASN A 158 12.72 6.37 -8.27
C ASN A 158 12.87 5.75 -9.67
N ALA A 159 13.86 4.87 -9.83
CA ALA A 159 14.12 4.16 -11.09
C ALA A 159 12.90 3.32 -11.53
N THR A 160 12.26 2.62 -10.59
CA THR A 160 11.06 1.80 -10.83
C THR A 160 9.85 2.66 -11.17
N ILE A 161 9.63 3.77 -10.46
CA ILE A 161 8.55 4.73 -10.72
C ILE A 161 8.64 5.24 -12.16
N LYS A 162 9.84 5.68 -12.58
CA LYS A 162 10.09 6.21 -13.91
C LYS A 162 9.97 5.12 -14.99
N LYS A 163 10.63 3.99 -14.79
CA LYS A 163 10.67 2.88 -15.76
C LYS A 163 9.28 2.38 -16.14
N HIS A 164 8.38 2.31 -15.17
CA HIS A 164 7.04 1.76 -15.35
C HIS A 164 5.95 2.84 -15.44
N GLU A 165 6.32 4.12 -15.49
CA GLU A 165 5.37 5.24 -15.53
C GLU A 165 4.30 5.16 -14.42
N ILE A 166 4.70 4.80 -13.19
CA ILE A 166 3.75 4.58 -12.07
C ILE A 166 2.90 5.84 -11.83
N GLU A 167 3.48 7.03 -11.99
CA GLU A 167 2.75 8.30 -11.91
C GLU A 167 1.54 8.34 -12.83
N ARG A 168 1.68 7.91 -14.09
CA ARG A 168 0.57 7.85 -15.05
C ARG A 168 -0.50 6.88 -14.59
N GLN A 169 -0.11 5.74 -14.03
CA GLN A 169 -1.02 4.68 -13.60
C GLN A 169 -1.86 5.06 -12.38
N VAL A 170 -1.31 5.88 -11.46
CA VAL A 170 -1.97 6.32 -10.23
C VAL A 170 -2.69 7.67 -10.40
N LYS A 171 -2.65 8.29 -11.59
CA LYS A 171 -3.44 9.49 -11.89
C LYS A 171 -4.93 9.24 -11.63
N ARG A 172 -5.58 10.21 -10.98
CA ARG A 172 -6.97 10.12 -10.56
C ARG A 172 -7.90 9.84 -11.74
N GLU A 173 -7.67 10.49 -12.87
CA GLU A 173 -8.48 10.33 -14.07
C GLU A 173 -8.41 8.90 -14.59
N ASN A 174 -7.20 8.32 -14.60
CA ASN A 174 -6.98 6.93 -15.01
C ASN A 174 -7.62 5.94 -14.02
N ILE A 175 -7.49 6.17 -12.72
CA ILE A 175 -8.12 5.32 -11.69
C ILE A 175 -9.65 5.35 -11.83
N LEU A 176 -10.24 6.54 -11.97
CA LEU A 176 -11.68 6.69 -12.13
C LEU A 176 -12.18 5.99 -13.39
N GLU A 177 -11.52 6.19 -14.52
CA GLU A 177 -11.88 5.55 -15.79
C GLU A 177 -11.80 4.02 -15.69
N GLN A 178 -10.72 3.49 -15.11
CA GLN A 178 -10.54 2.04 -14.94
C GLN A 178 -11.60 1.44 -14.00
N ILE A 179 -11.93 2.10 -12.89
CA ILE A 179 -12.99 1.66 -11.99
C ILE A 179 -14.35 1.68 -12.71
N GLU A 180 -14.68 2.76 -13.43
CA GLU A 180 -15.92 2.85 -14.19
C GLU A 180 -16.03 1.73 -15.24
N ASN A 181 -14.95 1.49 -15.99
CA ASN A 181 -14.89 0.41 -16.98
C ASN A 181 -15.00 -0.97 -16.32
N ARG A 182 -14.40 -1.16 -15.14
CA ARG A 182 -14.51 -2.41 -14.38
C ARG A 182 -15.95 -2.71 -13.96
N PHE A 183 -16.70 -1.70 -13.50
CA PHE A 183 -18.12 -1.86 -13.15
C PHE A 183 -18.98 -2.12 -14.40
N LYS A 184 -18.72 -1.45 -15.53
CA LYS A 184 -19.38 -1.74 -16.82
C LYS A 184 -19.17 -3.18 -17.29
N HIS A 185 -18.02 -3.78 -16.96
CA HIS A 185 -17.68 -5.17 -17.25
C HIS A 185 -18.23 -6.18 -16.19
N SER A 186 -19.00 -5.69 -15.23
CA SER A 186 -19.60 -6.49 -14.15
C SER A 186 -21.12 -6.35 -14.14
N LYS A 187 -21.80 -7.23 -13.39
CA LYS A 187 -23.22 -7.04 -13.06
C LYS A 187 -23.43 -6.14 -11.83
N GLU A 188 -22.35 -5.74 -11.17
CA GLU A 188 -22.43 -4.85 -10.01
C GLU A 188 -22.72 -3.41 -10.46
N THR A 189 -23.50 -2.71 -9.64
CA THR A 189 -23.80 -1.30 -9.88
C THR A 189 -22.73 -0.42 -9.25
N TYR A 190 -22.17 0.50 -10.02
CA TYR A 190 -21.25 1.50 -9.48
C TYR A 190 -22.04 2.56 -8.69
N LYS A 191 -22.16 2.35 -7.38
CA LYS A 191 -22.96 3.20 -6.51
C LYS A 191 -22.33 4.60 -6.36
N PRO A 192 -23.12 5.69 -6.31
CA PRO A 192 -22.61 7.05 -6.14
C PRO A 192 -21.73 7.24 -4.90
N GLU A 193 -22.01 6.51 -3.82
CA GLU A 193 -21.23 6.55 -2.59
C GLU A 193 -19.81 6.01 -2.79
N ILE A 194 -19.65 4.94 -3.57
CA ILE A 194 -18.32 4.41 -3.91
C ILE A 194 -17.57 5.43 -4.76
N LYS A 195 -18.22 6.02 -5.77
CA LYS A 195 -17.60 7.03 -6.64
C LYS A 195 -17.09 8.24 -5.84
N LYS A 196 -17.91 8.76 -4.92
CA LYS A 196 -17.50 9.86 -4.03
C LYS A 196 -16.28 9.51 -3.18
N GLN A 197 -16.21 8.28 -2.69
CA GLN A 197 -15.05 7.79 -1.93
C GLN A 197 -13.79 7.69 -2.81
N VAL A 198 -13.91 7.22 -4.05
CA VAL A 198 -12.78 7.19 -5.01
C VAL A 198 -12.28 8.61 -5.29
N GLU A 199 -13.19 9.55 -5.56
CA GLU A 199 -12.84 10.94 -5.90
C GLU A 199 -12.09 11.65 -4.78
N LYS A 200 -12.47 11.41 -3.51
CA LYS A 200 -11.83 12.04 -2.34
C LYS A 200 -10.56 11.33 -1.87
N CYS A 201 -10.28 10.13 -2.34
CA CYS A 201 -9.11 9.37 -1.93
C CYS A 201 -7.81 10.14 -2.26
N LYS A 202 -6.95 10.29 -1.26
CA LYS A 202 -5.61 10.88 -1.42
C LYS A 202 -4.75 9.87 -2.16
N LEU A 203 -4.23 10.24 -3.32
CA LEU A 203 -3.39 9.38 -4.16
C LEU A 203 -1.97 9.92 -4.11
N VAL A 204 -1.05 9.17 -3.52
CA VAL A 204 0.31 9.63 -3.25
C VAL A 204 1.31 8.63 -3.79
N ILE A 205 2.40 9.11 -4.36
CA ILE A 205 3.57 8.29 -4.68
C ILE A 205 4.71 8.83 -3.83
N ILE A 206 5.43 7.98 -3.11
CA ILE A 206 6.60 8.37 -2.30
C ILE A 206 7.73 7.45 -2.71
N SER A 207 8.85 7.97 -3.18
CA SER A 207 9.97 7.08 -3.47
C SER A 207 10.67 6.62 -2.19
N TYR A 208 11.31 5.45 -2.20
CA TYR A 208 12.07 5.02 -1.02
C TYR A 208 13.18 6.00 -0.68
N GLU A 209 13.83 6.59 -1.70
CA GLU A 209 14.87 7.60 -1.52
C GLU A 209 14.33 8.86 -0.84
N GLU A 210 13.19 9.37 -1.31
CA GLU A 210 12.51 10.52 -0.70
C GLU A 210 12.13 10.21 0.75
N TRP A 211 11.53 9.04 0.99
CA TRP A 211 11.08 8.64 2.33
C TRP A 211 12.24 8.51 3.32
N ILE A 212 13.34 7.86 2.93
CA ILE A 212 14.53 7.72 3.79
C ILE A 212 15.14 9.10 4.09
N ALA A 213 15.15 10.02 3.12
CA ALA A 213 15.71 11.36 3.30
C ALA A 213 14.95 12.20 4.34
N GLU A 214 13.65 11.94 4.53
CA GLU A 214 12.81 12.63 5.53
C GLU A 214 13.03 12.14 6.98
N LEU A 215 13.71 11.01 7.17
CA LEU A 215 14.00 10.49 8.52
C LEU A 215 14.95 11.42 9.28
N GLN A 216 14.61 11.69 10.54
CA GLN A 216 15.34 12.61 11.42
C GLN A 216 16.43 11.90 12.21
N ASN A 217 16.23 10.63 12.57
CA ASN A 217 17.22 9.82 13.25
C ASN A 217 18.31 9.37 12.28
N ILE A 218 19.46 10.03 12.33
CA ILE A 218 20.59 9.79 11.42
C ILE A 218 21.11 8.35 11.45
N GLU A 219 21.08 7.68 12.61
CA GLU A 219 21.50 6.28 12.70
C GLU A 219 20.53 5.39 11.92
N VAL A 220 19.23 5.51 12.20
CA VAL A 220 18.19 4.72 11.53
C VAL A 220 18.13 5.05 10.04
N GLN A 221 18.25 6.32 9.67
CA GLN A 221 18.33 6.77 8.28
C GLN A 221 19.46 6.07 7.52
N LYS A 222 20.68 6.05 8.09
CA LYS A 222 21.82 5.35 7.48
C LYS A 222 21.60 3.85 7.38
N MET A 223 21.04 3.24 8.42
CA MET A 223 20.75 1.81 8.43
C MET A 223 19.68 1.42 7.40
N LEU A 224 18.63 2.22 7.27
CA LEU A 224 17.60 2.02 6.24
C LEU A 224 18.12 2.30 4.83
N GLY A 225 19.00 3.29 4.66
CA GLY A 225 19.70 3.50 3.40
C GLY A 225 20.54 2.28 2.98
N SER A 226 21.29 1.70 3.92
CA SER A 226 22.05 0.47 3.67
C SER A 226 21.14 -0.73 3.40
N PHE A 227 20.06 -0.90 4.16
CA PHE A 227 19.07 -1.97 3.95
C PHE A 227 18.41 -1.85 2.57
N TYR A 228 18.05 -0.63 2.17
CA TYR A 228 17.51 -0.32 0.85
C TYR A 228 18.49 -0.70 -0.26
N ASN A 229 19.78 -0.37 -0.13
CA ASN A 229 20.79 -0.75 -1.13
C ASN A 229 20.90 -2.28 -1.29
N GLU A 230 20.79 -3.04 -0.20
CA GLU A 230 20.73 -4.50 -0.28
C GLU A 230 19.42 -4.98 -0.94
N CYS A 231 18.27 -4.35 -0.67
CA CYS A 231 17.03 -4.62 -1.41
C CYS A 231 17.23 -4.45 -2.91
N LEU A 232 17.83 -3.34 -3.34
CA LEU A 232 18.06 -3.07 -4.77
C LEU A 232 18.97 -4.14 -5.41
N LYS A 233 20.08 -4.46 -4.73
CA LYS A 233 21.07 -5.45 -5.15
C LYS A 233 20.45 -6.84 -5.32
N TYR A 234 19.78 -7.35 -4.29
CA TYR A 234 19.22 -8.71 -4.31
C TYR A 234 18.01 -8.84 -5.23
N ASN A 235 17.27 -7.75 -5.47
CA ASN A 235 16.18 -7.71 -6.45
C ASN A 235 16.65 -7.36 -7.87
N LYS A 236 17.96 -7.26 -8.11
CA LYS A 236 18.59 -7.02 -9.43
C LYS A 236 18.02 -5.81 -10.16
N ILE A 237 17.65 -4.79 -9.42
CA ILE A 237 17.25 -3.50 -10.00
C ILE A 237 18.53 -2.91 -10.60
N LYS A 238 18.50 -2.52 -11.87
CA LYS A 238 19.68 -1.90 -12.50
C LYS A 238 19.46 -0.39 -12.50
N ASP A 239 20.57 0.35 -12.42
CA ASP A 239 20.62 1.81 -12.59
C ASP A 239 19.95 2.62 -11.45
N TYR A 240 20.30 2.29 -10.19
CA TYR A 240 19.93 3.06 -8.99
C TYR A 240 21.10 3.90 -8.45
#